data_AF-A0A924MEQ7-F1
#
_entry.id   AF-A0A924MEQ7-F1
#
_cell.length_a   1.000
_cell.length_b   1.000
_cell.length_c   1.000
_cell.angle_alpha   90.00
_cell.angle_beta   90.00
_cell.angle_gamma   90.00
#
_symmetry.space_group_name_H-M   'P 1'
#
loop_
_entity.id
_entity.type
_entity.pdbx_description
1 polymer ?
#
loop_
_entity_poly.entity_id
_entity_poly.type
_entity_poly.pdbx_seq_one_letter_code
_entity_poly.pdbx_strand_id
1 'polypeptide(L)' 'KYPNNEVIIFNRWGNEVYRTKGYDNKGNSFRGVANVGILTNSNKDLVDGVYYYIIYTDQDNKRKLNKGYLILKR' A
#
# COMPACT_ATOMS: atom_id res chain seq x y z
N LYS A 1 12.22 12.38 6.33
CA LYS A 1 11.88 11.00 6.81
C LYS A 1 10.48 11.08 7.41
N TYR A 2 9.57 10.15 7.09
CA TYR A 2 8.18 10.15 7.59
C TYR A 2 8.01 9.03 8.63
N PRO A 3 8.31 9.27 9.92
CA PRO A 3 8.25 8.22 10.95
C PRO A 3 6.81 7.73 11.18
N ASN A 4 5.84 8.62 11.05
CA ASN A 4 4.42 8.31 11.12
C ASN A 4 3.86 8.35 9.70
N ASN A 5 3.85 7.20 9.04
CA ASN A 5 3.21 7.04 7.76
C ASN A 5 2.31 5.80 7.75
N GLU A 6 1.29 5.83 6.90
CA GLU A 6 0.39 4.70 6.65
C GLU A 6 0.16 4.60 5.16
N VAL A 7 0.38 3.40 4.60
CA VAL A 7 0.20 3.10 3.19
C VAL A 7 -0.94 2.11 3.07
N ILE A 8 -1.90 2.42 2.20
CA ILE A 8 -3.04 1.58 1.86
C ILE A 8 -3.07 1.43 0.35
N ILE A 9 -3.20 0.20 -0.15
CA ILE A 9 -3.26 -0.11 -1.58
C ILE A 9 -4.53 -0.90 -1.87
N PHE A 10 -5.18 -0.50 -2.96
CA PHE A 10 -6.42 -1.06 -3.46
C PHE A 10 -6.20 -1.67 -4.84
N ASN A 11 -6.92 -2.75 -5.13
CA ASN A 11 -7.03 -3.24 -6.50
C ASN A 11 -7.99 -2.38 -7.34
N ARG A 12 -8.11 -2.68 -8.63
CA ARG A 12 -8.97 -1.94 -9.57
C ARG A 12 -10.46 -1.90 -9.20
N TRP A 13 -10.91 -2.79 -8.31
CA TRP A 13 -12.29 -2.86 -7.84
C TRP A 13 -12.51 -2.14 -6.51
N GLY A 14 -11.50 -1.45 -5.99
CA GLY A 14 -11.57 -0.73 -4.72
C GLY A 14 -11.41 -1.60 -3.48
N ASN A 15 -11.09 -2.90 -3.64
CA ASN A 15 -10.80 -3.75 -2.49
C ASN A 15 -9.39 -3.44 -1.96
N GLU A 16 -9.28 -3.26 -0.64
CA GLU A 16 -7.99 -3.14 0.04
C GLU A 16 -7.23 -4.47 -0.10
N VAL A 17 -6.01 -4.42 -0.61
CA VAL A 17 -5.13 -5.58 -0.79
C VAL A 17 -3.86 -5.49 0.04
N TYR A 18 -3.43 -4.28 0.37
CA TYR A 18 -2.28 -4.07 1.24
C TYR A 18 -2.47 -2.89 2.17
N ARG A 19 -2.05 -3.05 3.42
CA ARG A 19 -1.98 -1.96 4.40
C ARG A 19 -0.79 -2.13 5.33
N THR A 20 -0.07 -1.05 5.59
CA THR A 20 0.99 -1.04 6.59
C THR A 20 1.15 0.34 7.23
N LYS A 21 1.71 0.36 8.44
CA LYS A 21 2.17 1.57 9.14
C LYS A 21 3.69 1.54 9.23
N GLY A 22 4.33 2.70 9.13
CA GLY A 22 5.79 2.80 9.16
C GLY A 22 6.43 2.18 7.92
N TYR A 23 5.85 2.43 6.75
CA TYR A 23 6.40 2.03 5.46
C TYR A 23 7.81 2.58 5.29
N ASP A 24 8.70 1.72 4.78
CA ASP A 24 10.06 2.09 4.40
C ASP A 24 10.47 1.34 3.13
N ASN A 25 11.56 1.79 2.50
CA ASN A 25 12.05 1.20 1.25
C ASN A 25 13.05 0.05 1.47
N LYS A 26 13.18 -0.49 2.69
CA LYS A 26 14.18 -1.53 3.04
C LYS A 26 13.52 -2.83 3.52
N GLY A 27 12.69 -2.75 4.55
CA GLY A 27 12.01 -3.88 5.19
C GLY A 27 10.50 -3.84 4.97
N ASN A 28 9.82 -2.79 5.44
CA ASN A 28 8.36 -2.68 5.43
C ASN A 28 7.87 -1.99 4.15
N SER A 29 7.98 -2.69 3.03
CA SER A 29 7.58 -2.22 1.70
C SER A 29 6.55 -3.14 1.05
N PHE A 30 5.80 -2.57 0.11
CA PHE A 30 4.91 -3.32 -0.75
C PHE A 30 5.72 -4.04 -1.82
N ARG A 31 5.55 -5.37 -1.90
CA ARG A 31 6.28 -6.25 -2.82
C ARG A 31 5.37 -6.96 -3.82
N GLY A 32 4.17 -6.42 -4.05
CA GLY A 32 3.18 -7.08 -4.91
C GLY A 32 2.50 -8.28 -4.25
N VAL A 33 2.49 -8.36 -2.91
CA VAL A 33 1.81 -9.42 -2.15
C VAL A 33 0.74 -8.80 -1.28
N ALA A 34 -0.45 -9.42 -1.26
CA ALA A 34 -1.55 -8.96 -0.43
C ALA A 34 -1.28 -9.29 1.06
N ASN A 35 -1.59 -8.36 1.97
CA ASN A 35 -1.53 -8.60 3.43
C ASN A 35 -2.84 -8.24 4.16
N VAL A 36 -3.89 -7.87 3.43
CA VAL A 36 -5.25 -7.64 3.93
C VAL A 36 -6.29 -8.18 2.95
N GLY A 37 -7.52 -8.38 3.42
CA GLY A 37 -8.65 -8.90 2.64
C GLY A 37 -8.68 -10.43 2.48
N ILE A 38 -9.53 -10.94 1.59
CA ILE A 38 -9.75 -12.39 1.37
C ILE A 38 -8.48 -13.11 0.88
N LEU A 39 -7.53 -12.38 0.31
CA LEU A 39 -6.31 -12.92 -0.27
C LEU A 39 -5.18 -13.18 0.76
N THR A 40 -5.33 -12.75 2.02
CA THR A 40 -4.31 -12.94 3.07
C THR A 40 -4.00 -14.40 3.35
N ASN A 41 -5.04 -15.24 3.40
CA ASN A 41 -4.90 -16.66 3.71
C ASN A 41 -4.13 -17.45 2.65
N SER A 42 -3.90 -16.85 1.48
CA SER A 42 -3.19 -17.50 0.39
C SER A 42 -1.76 -16.99 0.21
N ASN A 43 -1.33 -15.93 0.92
CA ASN A 43 -0.06 -15.23 0.72
C ASN A 43 0.24 -15.01 -0.78
N LYS A 44 -0.82 -14.74 -1.55
CA LYS A 44 -0.78 -14.80 -3.01
C LYS A 44 -0.19 -13.53 -3.57
N ASP A 45 0.73 -13.73 -4.50
CA ASP A 45 1.17 -12.71 -5.43
C ASP A 45 -0.03 -12.06 -6.11
N LEU A 46 -0.07 -10.73 -6.07
CA LEU A 46 -1.03 -9.93 -6.80
C LEU A 46 -0.75 -10.04 -8.30
N VAL A 47 -1.82 -10.10 -9.08
CA VAL A 47 -1.75 -10.17 -10.55
C VAL A 47 -1.28 -8.85 -11.16
N ASP A 48 -0.73 -8.93 -12.37
CA ASP A 48 -0.38 -7.75 -13.14
C ASP A 48 -1.59 -6.84 -13.37
N GLY A 49 -1.38 -5.54 -13.22
CA GLY A 49 -2.46 -4.57 -13.39
C GLY A 49 -2.23 -3.24 -12.69
N VAL A 50 -3.26 -2.41 -12.73
CA VAL A 50 -3.28 -1.10 -12.07
C VAL A 50 -3.80 -1.24 -10.65
N TYR A 51 -3.06 -0.67 -9.71
CA TYR A 51 -3.39 -0.57 -8.31
C TYR A 51 -3.42 0.89 -7.90
N TYR A 52 -4.19 1.21 -6.87
CA TYR A 52 -4.33 2.56 -6.36
C TYR A 52 -3.79 2.63 -4.95
N TYR A 53 -3.15 3.73 -4.58
CA TYR A 53 -2.63 3.91 -3.23
C TYR A 53 -3.13 5.19 -2.58
N ILE A 54 -3.22 5.13 -1.25
CA ILE A 54 -3.33 6.28 -0.36
C ILE A 54 -2.17 6.18 0.64
N ILE A 55 -1.41 7.27 0.79
CA ILE A 55 -0.32 7.39 1.73
C ILE A 55 -0.63 8.57 2.65
N TYR A 56 -0.78 8.27 3.93
CA TYR A 56 -0.82 9.28 4.98
C TYR A 56 0.60 9.52 5.50
N THR A 57 0.97 10.78 5.66
CA THR A 57 2.23 11.18 6.29
C THR A 57 1.98 12.32 7.25
N ASP A 58 2.60 12.29 8.42
CA ASP A 58 2.63 13.47 9.28
C ASP A 58 3.82 14.35 8.91
N GLN A 59 3.55 15.62 8.64
CA GLN A 59 4.56 16.66 8.44
C GLN A 59 4.09 17.92 9.15
N ASP A 60 4.93 18.51 10.00
CA ASP A 60 4.64 19.75 10.73
C ASP A 60 3.34 19.70 11.57
N ASN A 61 3.14 18.58 12.29
CA ASN A 61 1.90 18.27 13.05
C ASN A 61 0.61 18.27 12.21
N LYS A 62 0.72 18.16 10.88
CA LYS A 62 -0.41 18.04 9.98
C LYS A 62 -0.36 16.71 9.24
N ARG A 63 -1.50 16.02 9.23
CA ARG A 63 -1.69 14.80 8.43
C ARG A 63 -1.88 15.20 6.97
N LYS A 64 -0.93 14.82 6.11
CA LYS A 64 -1.03 14.96 4.65
C LYS A 64 -1.51 13.65 4.04
N LEU A 65 -2.29 13.76 2.98
CA LEU A 65 -2.76 12.65 2.16
C LEU A 65 -2.16 12.76 0.77
N ASN A 66 -1.46 11.72 0.34
CA ASN A 66 -0.98 11.55 -1.02
C ASN A 66 -1.70 10.35 -1.63
N LYS A 67 -2.16 10.48 -2.87
CA LYS A 67 -2.87 9.41 -3.57
C LYS A 67 -2.40 9.31 -5.00
N GLY A 68 -2.52 8.14 -5.58
CA GLY A 68 -2.11 7.88 -6.94
C GLY A 68 -2.37 6.45 -7.34
N TYR A 69 -1.70 6.03 -8.40
CA TYR A 69 -1.75 4.66 -8.89
C TYR A 69 -0.34 4.15 -9.17
N LEU A 70 -0.21 2.83 -9.19
CA LEU A 70 0.97 2.12 -9.63
C LEU A 70 0.56 1.02 -10.60
N ILE A 71 1.47 0.67 -11.49
CA ILE A 71 1.31 -0.48 -12.38
C ILE A 71 2.21 -1.58 -11.84
N LEU A 72 1.63 -2.70 -11.45
CA LEU A 72 2.35 -3.92 -11.14
C LEU A 72 2.55 -4.70 -12.44
N LYS A 73 3.81 -4.98 -12.78
CA LYS A 73 4.21 -5.85 -13.89
C LYS A 73 5.24 -6.85 -13.38
N ARG A 74 5.13 -8.10 -13.84
CA ARG A 74 6.08 -9.18 -13.59
C ARG A 74 7.04 -9.36 -14.76
#